data_AF-A0AAI9XHI1-F1
#
_entry.id   AF-A0AAI9XHI1-F1
#
_cell.length_a   1.000
_cell.length_b   1.000
_cell.length_c   1.000
_cell.angle_alpha   90.00
_cell.angle_beta   90.00
_cell.angle_gamma   90.00
#
_symmetry.space_group_name_H-M   'P 1'
#
loop_
_entity.id
_entity.type
_entity.pdbx_description
1 polymer ?
#
loop_
_entity_poly.entity_id
_entity_poly.type
_entity_poly.pdbx_seq_one_letter_code
_entity_poly.pdbx_strand_id
1 'polypeptide(L)'
;MQLSLAIIAASAGAALAAPQLAPRQNACFIVGNTVLPQEVSDAAASLESKITCDASKKTLSNVPDVSAGGVTFSSINFADSSQTPLAFALDKFATTEPLASNDLAKFQNELDAYVATEAGIRSVGGSLAIKVPKFFLSMQVSRIQTAQGNPPAAAGQQVDHLRDKVLKNAPKESKALLDQVTALAAKTT
;
A
#
# COMPACT_ATOMS: atom_id res chain seq x y z
N MET A 1 -37.06 70.54 -0.02
CA MET A 1 -36.05 69.87 0.82
C MET A 1 -35.72 68.54 0.17
N GLN A 2 -34.43 68.26 0.04
CA GLN A 2 -33.83 67.26 -0.85
C GLN A 2 -34.13 65.81 -0.44
N LEU A 3 -34.45 64.96 -1.41
CA LEU A 3 -34.40 63.50 -1.27
C LEU A 3 -32.93 63.06 -1.42
N SER A 4 -32.38 62.41 -0.41
CA SER A 4 -31.06 61.77 -0.48
C SER A 4 -31.19 60.25 -0.47
N LEU A 5 -30.60 59.63 -1.49
CA LEU A 5 -30.42 58.18 -1.67
C LEU A 5 -29.54 57.58 -0.55
N ALA A 6 -29.86 56.37 -0.12
CA ALA A 6 -28.93 55.50 0.59
C ALA A 6 -28.72 54.21 -0.22
N ILE A 7 -27.51 54.05 -0.75
CA ILE A 7 -27.02 52.89 -1.50
C ILE A 7 -26.60 51.82 -0.49
N ILE A 8 -27.23 50.65 -0.52
CA ILE A 8 -26.83 49.48 0.29
C ILE A 8 -25.74 48.74 -0.49
N ALA A 9 -24.50 48.85 -0.02
CA ALA A 9 -23.37 48.11 -0.55
C ALA A 9 -23.39 46.66 -0.03
N ALA A 10 -23.55 45.69 -0.93
CA ALA A 10 -23.41 44.28 -0.63
C ALA A 10 -21.91 43.90 -0.53
N SER A 11 -21.44 43.64 0.68
CA SER A 11 -20.11 43.10 0.93
C SER A 11 -20.08 41.60 0.61
N ALA A 12 -19.50 41.23 -0.52
CA ALA A 12 -19.14 39.85 -0.83
C ALA A 12 -17.93 39.44 0.03
N GLY A 13 -18.19 38.68 1.11
CA GLY A 13 -17.14 38.07 1.90
C GLY A 13 -16.48 36.94 1.11
N ALA A 14 -15.23 37.13 0.70
CA ALA A 14 -14.39 36.05 0.20
C ALA A 14 -14.09 35.10 1.36
N ALA A 15 -14.76 33.94 1.40
CA ALA A 15 -14.40 32.84 2.28
C ALA A 15 -13.04 32.29 1.82
N LEU A 16 -11.97 32.75 2.45
CA LEU A 16 -10.66 32.11 2.37
C LEU A 16 -10.81 30.70 2.96
N ALA A 17 -10.83 29.68 2.09
CA ALA A 17 -10.74 28.30 2.53
C ALA A 17 -9.47 28.15 3.37
N ALA A 18 -9.64 27.87 4.67
CA ALA A 18 -8.53 27.64 5.58
C ALA A 18 -7.66 26.48 5.02
N PRO A 19 -6.32 26.55 5.12
CA PRO A 19 -5.47 25.44 4.74
C PRO A 19 -5.94 24.18 5.48
N GLN A 20 -6.37 23.16 4.75
CA GLN A 20 -6.63 21.85 5.34
C GLN A 20 -5.28 21.30 5.80
N LEU A 21 -4.99 21.46 7.09
CA LEU A 21 -3.86 20.81 7.73
C LEU A 21 -4.11 19.31 7.63
N ALA A 22 -3.33 18.64 6.77
CA ALA A 22 -3.34 17.19 6.71
C ALA A 22 -3.08 16.64 8.13
N PRO A 23 -3.85 15.65 8.60
CA PRO A 23 -3.65 15.07 9.92
C PRO A 23 -2.20 14.62 10.07
N ARG A 24 -1.61 14.93 11.23
CA ARG A 24 -0.22 14.59 11.52
C ARG A 24 -0.07 13.07 11.57
N GLN A 25 0.80 12.56 10.72
CA GLN A 25 1.10 11.14 10.60
C GLN A 25 1.92 10.69 11.82
N ASN A 26 1.29 10.04 12.80
CA ASN A 26 1.95 9.62 14.05
C ASN A 26 2.23 8.10 14.13
N ALA A 27 1.97 7.37 13.05
CA ALA A 27 2.22 5.93 13.03
C ALA A 27 3.71 5.62 13.21
N CYS A 28 4.03 4.56 13.98
CA CYS A 28 5.41 4.25 14.40
C CYS A 28 6.40 3.99 13.25
N PHE A 29 5.88 3.67 12.05
CA PHE A 29 6.65 3.40 10.84
C PHE A 29 6.87 4.64 9.97
N ILE A 30 6.23 5.76 10.27
CA ILE A 30 6.45 7.05 9.59
C ILE A 30 7.54 7.78 10.35
N VAL A 31 8.73 7.86 9.76
CA VAL A 31 9.96 8.34 10.43
C VAL A 31 10.60 9.55 9.78
N GLY A 32 10.09 9.99 8.62
CA GLY A 32 10.55 11.20 7.94
C GLY A 32 9.49 12.29 7.88
N ASN A 33 9.82 13.37 7.15
CA ASN A 33 9.03 14.59 7.07
C ASN A 33 8.47 14.86 5.66
N THR A 34 8.64 13.94 4.72
CA THR A 34 8.10 14.06 3.36
C THR A 34 6.59 13.85 3.40
N VAL A 35 5.84 14.79 2.82
CA VAL A 35 4.38 14.70 2.68
C VAL A 35 4.03 13.46 1.85
N LEU A 36 3.24 12.56 2.44
CA LEU A 36 2.78 11.36 1.76
C LEU A 36 1.63 11.71 0.80
N PRO A 37 1.54 11.03 -0.37
CA PRO A 37 0.32 11.04 -1.18
C PRO A 37 -0.89 10.61 -0.35
N GLN A 38 -2.07 11.17 -0.64
CA GLN A 38 -3.29 10.95 0.16
C GLN A 38 -3.62 9.46 0.31
N GLU A 39 -3.49 8.69 -0.78
CA GLU A 39 -3.79 7.26 -0.75
C GLU A 39 -2.86 6.47 0.18
N VAL A 40 -1.63 6.96 0.37
CA VAL A 40 -0.64 6.34 1.27
C VAL A 40 -0.90 6.78 2.71
N SER A 41 -1.26 8.04 2.94
CA SER A 41 -1.61 8.51 4.30
C SER A 41 -2.87 7.84 4.82
N ASP A 42 -3.88 7.64 3.99
CA ASP A 42 -5.12 6.96 4.38
C ASP A 42 -4.86 5.49 4.72
N ALA A 43 -4.04 4.82 3.90
CA ALA A 43 -3.61 3.46 4.17
C ALA A 43 -2.82 3.37 5.49
N ALA A 44 -1.87 4.29 5.71
CA ALA A 44 -1.09 4.33 6.95
C ALA A 44 -1.97 4.54 8.19
N ALA A 45 -2.93 5.48 8.12
CA ALA A 45 -3.88 5.72 9.21
C ALA A 45 -4.73 4.48 9.51
N SER A 46 -5.15 3.73 8.49
CA SER A 46 -5.92 2.48 8.68
C SER A 46 -5.12 1.35 9.33
N LEU A 47 -3.79 1.42 9.28
CA LEU A 47 -2.86 0.42 9.80
C LEU A 47 -2.25 0.78 11.15
N GLU A 48 -2.33 2.04 11.57
CA GLU A 48 -1.63 2.55 12.75
C GLU A 48 -1.85 1.70 14.02
N SER A 49 -3.09 1.27 14.28
CA SER A 49 -3.43 0.44 15.45
C SER A 49 -3.10 -1.05 15.30
N LYS A 50 -2.76 -1.51 14.09
CA LYS A 50 -2.45 -2.92 13.79
C LYS A 50 -0.95 -3.19 13.73
N ILE A 51 -0.15 -2.14 13.58
CA ILE A 51 1.29 -2.23 13.37
C ILE A 51 2.04 -1.92 14.65
N THR A 52 2.99 -2.78 14.98
CA THR A 52 4.03 -2.50 15.98
C THR A 52 5.36 -2.28 15.28
N CYS A 53 6.26 -1.51 15.87
CA CYS A 53 7.57 -1.22 15.31
C CYS A 53 8.68 -1.58 16.30
N ASP A 54 9.70 -2.29 15.83
CA ASP A 54 10.97 -2.45 16.52
C ASP A 54 11.95 -1.38 16.01
N ALA A 55 12.07 -0.29 16.75
CA ALA A 55 12.95 0.83 16.37
C ALA A 55 14.45 0.48 16.40
N SER A 56 14.83 -0.61 17.10
CA SER A 56 16.23 -1.06 17.20
C SER A 56 16.71 -1.75 15.93
N LYS A 57 15.79 -2.22 15.09
CA LYS A 57 16.06 -2.85 13.79
C LYS A 57 15.61 -1.93 12.67
N LYS A 58 16.48 -1.74 11.68
CA LYS A 58 16.20 -0.94 10.50
C LYS A 58 16.13 -1.84 9.28
N THR A 59 15.18 -1.57 8.40
CA THR A 59 14.96 -2.31 7.15
C THR A 59 15.27 -1.41 5.97
N LEU A 60 14.34 -1.22 5.04
CA LEU A 60 14.53 -0.38 3.86
C LEU A 60 14.50 1.10 4.25
N SER A 61 15.41 1.89 3.68
CA SER A 61 15.45 3.35 3.86
C SER A 61 15.40 3.81 5.34
N ASN A 62 16.04 3.07 6.26
CA ASN A 62 16.04 3.33 7.70
C ASN A 62 14.65 3.31 8.38
N VAL A 63 13.65 2.69 7.74
CA VAL A 63 12.35 2.44 8.37
C VAL A 63 12.53 1.38 9.47
N PRO A 64 11.90 1.55 10.65
CA PRO A 64 11.86 0.52 11.68
C PRO A 64 11.35 -0.82 11.13
N ASP A 65 11.76 -1.93 11.73
CA ASP A 65 11.13 -3.21 11.40
C ASP A 65 9.69 -3.21 11.93
N VAL A 66 8.73 -3.41 11.03
CA VAL A 66 7.30 -3.37 11.36
C VAL A 66 6.77 -4.79 11.53
N SER A 67 5.80 -4.98 12.42
CA SER A 67 5.11 -6.24 12.64
C SER A 67 3.60 -6.06 12.54
N ALA A 68 2.97 -6.88 11.69
CA ALA A 68 1.52 -7.00 11.51
C ALA A 68 1.11 -8.44 11.83
N GLY A 69 0.24 -8.65 12.82
CA GLY A 69 -0.26 -9.99 13.15
C GLY A 69 0.83 -11.05 13.38
N GLY A 70 2.00 -10.65 13.91
CA GLY A 70 3.15 -11.52 14.14
C GLY A 70 4.12 -11.67 12.96
N VAL A 71 3.81 -11.11 11.79
CA VAL A 71 4.68 -11.07 10.63
C VAL A 71 5.53 -9.80 10.65
N THR A 72 6.84 -9.95 10.86
CA THR A 72 7.81 -8.86 10.75
C THR A 72 8.22 -8.63 9.30
N PHE A 73 8.39 -7.38 8.87
CA PHE A 73 8.87 -7.08 7.51
C PHE A 73 10.23 -7.71 7.23
N SER A 74 11.16 -7.68 8.19
CA SER A 74 12.48 -8.34 8.04
C SER A 74 12.39 -9.83 7.67
N SER A 75 11.37 -10.55 8.16
CA SER A 75 11.16 -11.98 7.83
C SER A 75 10.66 -12.24 6.39
N ILE A 76 10.22 -11.19 5.73
CA ILE A 76 9.67 -11.19 4.36
C ILE A 76 10.35 -10.13 3.48
N ASN A 77 11.54 -9.65 3.88
CA ASN A 77 12.23 -8.57 3.18
C ASN A 77 12.93 -9.09 1.91
N PHE A 78 12.39 -8.71 0.75
CA PHE A 78 12.95 -9.09 -0.55
C PHE A 78 14.40 -8.61 -0.75
N ALA A 79 14.83 -7.55 -0.07
CA ALA A 79 16.19 -7.01 -0.22
C ALA A 79 17.27 -7.87 0.45
N ASP A 80 16.87 -8.78 1.35
CA ASP A 80 17.79 -9.73 1.97
C ASP A 80 17.96 -11.01 1.12
N SER A 81 17.26 -11.10 -0.01
CA SER A 81 17.35 -12.19 -0.99
C SER A 81 18.28 -11.83 -2.15
N SER A 82 18.88 -12.86 -2.78
CA SER A 82 19.60 -12.71 -4.05
C SER A 82 18.65 -12.70 -5.27
N GLN A 83 17.35 -12.87 -5.07
CA GLN A 83 16.34 -12.88 -6.12
C GLN A 83 15.96 -11.47 -6.55
N THR A 84 15.44 -11.33 -7.76
CA THR A 84 14.75 -10.09 -8.15
C THR A 84 13.47 -9.91 -7.32
N PRO A 85 12.95 -8.68 -7.16
CA PRO A 85 11.75 -8.46 -6.35
C PRO A 85 10.54 -9.29 -6.81
N LEU A 86 10.37 -9.52 -8.13
CA LEU A 86 9.27 -10.36 -8.60
C LEU A 86 9.51 -11.85 -8.33
N ALA A 87 10.72 -12.35 -8.58
CA ALA A 87 11.05 -13.75 -8.30
C ALA A 87 10.86 -14.06 -6.81
N PHE A 88 11.35 -13.18 -5.93
CA PHE A 88 11.13 -13.29 -4.49
C PHE A 88 9.64 -13.34 -4.16
N ALA A 89 8.82 -12.46 -4.74
CA ALA A 89 7.40 -12.41 -4.43
C ALA A 89 6.65 -13.69 -4.89
N LEU A 90 7.00 -14.22 -6.07
CA LEU A 90 6.43 -15.46 -6.61
C LEU A 90 6.75 -16.66 -5.72
N ASP A 91 7.97 -16.72 -5.17
CA ASP A 91 8.42 -17.80 -4.29
C ASP A 91 7.84 -17.64 -2.87
N LYS A 92 8.05 -16.47 -2.26
CA LYS A 92 7.70 -16.20 -0.86
C LYS A 92 6.19 -16.19 -0.59
N PHE A 93 5.41 -15.66 -1.53
CA PHE A 93 3.96 -15.47 -1.39
C PHE A 93 3.18 -16.40 -2.32
N ALA A 94 3.68 -17.61 -2.50
CA ALA A 94 3.02 -18.65 -3.26
C ALA A 94 1.73 -19.11 -2.54
N THR A 95 0.66 -19.31 -3.31
CA THR A 95 -0.61 -19.88 -2.84
C THR A 95 -0.67 -21.38 -3.12
N THR A 96 -1.40 -22.13 -2.30
CA THR A 96 -1.70 -23.55 -2.54
C THR A 96 -3.08 -23.76 -3.17
N GLU A 97 -3.35 -24.96 -3.69
CA GLU A 97 -4.69 -25.36 -4.16
C GLU A 97 -5.40 -26.28 -3.16
N PRO A 98 -6.72 -26.15 -2.97
CA PRO A 98 -7.60 -25.17 -3.60
C PRO A 98 -7.36 -23.75 -3.06
N LEU A 99 -7.41 -22.75 -3.94
CA LEU A 99 -7.09 -21.36 -3.63
C LEU A 99 -7.87 -20.82 -2.40
N ALA A 100 -9.15 -21.20 -2.26
CA ALA A 100 -10.00 -20.81 -1.15
C ALA A 100 -9.49 -21.26 0.24
N SER A 101 -8.63 -22.29 0.32
CA SER A 101 -8.06 -22.80 1.57
C SER A 101 -6.83 -22.04 2.08
N ASN A 102 -6.32 -21.06 1.33
CA ASN A 102 -5.20 -20.24 1.79
C ASN A 102 -5.65 -19.33 2.95
N ASP A 103 -4.74 -19.09 3.88
CA ASP A 103 -4.97 -18.23 5.04
C ASP A 103 -4.96 -16.75 4.63
N LEU A 104 -6.16 -16.22 4.37
CA LEU A 104 -6.34 -14.82 3.98
C LEU A 104 -5.77 -13.85 5.02
N ALA A 105 -5.88 -14.16 6.32
CA ALA A 105 -5.40 -13.29 7.38
C ALA A 105 -3.87 -13.20 7.35
N LYS A 106 -3.18 -14.32 7.11
CA LYS A 106 -1.73 -14.33 6.92
C LYS A 106 -1.30 -13.45 5.75
N PHE A 107 -1.91 -13.63 4.57
CA PHE A 107 -1.57 -12.81 3.38
C PHE A 107 -1.88 -11.33 3.60
N GLN A 108 -2.96 -11.01 4.32
CA GLN A 108 -3.29 -9.63 4.68
C GLN A 108 -2.25 -9.04 5.64
N ASN A 109 -1.79 -9.80 6.64
CA ASN A 109 -0.75 -9.35 7.57
C ASN A 109 0.58 -9.10 6.84
N GLU A 110 0.97 -9.98 5.91
CA GLU A 110 2.14 -9.77 5.05
C GLU A 110 1.98 -8.49 4.20
N LEU A 111 0.81 -8.26 3.61
CA LEU A 111 0.51 -7.04 2.87
C LEU A 111 0.56 -5.79 3.76
N ASP A 112 -0.01 -5.84 4.95
CA ASP A 112 -0.04 -4.72 5.91
C ASP A 112 1.39 -4.32 6.32
N ALA A 113 2.28 -5.29 6.56
CA ALA A 113 3.70 -5.03 6.82
C ALA A 113 4.39 -4.32 5.63
N TYR A 114 4.07 -4.73 4.40
CA TYR A 114 4.58 -4.08 3.18
C TYR A 114 4.03 -2.66 2.99
N VAL A 115 2.75 -2.43 3.24
CA VAL A 115 2.12 -1.11 3.13
C VAL A 115 2.66 -0.14 4.18
N ALA A 116 2.79 -0.58 5.43
CA ALA A 116 3.40 0.20 6.50
C ALA A 116 4.85 0.57 6.17
N THR A 117 5.64 -0.39 5.68
CA THR A 117 7.03 -0.15 5.27
C THR A 117 7.11 0.83 4.09
N GLU A 118 6.22 0.73 3.10
CA GLU A 118 6.18 1.70 1.99
C GLU A 118 5.87 3.11 2.47
N ALA A 119 4.91 3.28 3.40
CA ALA A 119 4.60 4.58 3.97
C ALA A 119 5.82 5.17 4.68
N GLY A 120 6.55 4.35 5.44
CA GLY A 120 7.82 4.73 6.05
C GLY A 120 8.87 5.16 5.02
N ILE A 121 9.10 4.36 3.97
CA ILE A 121 10.06 4.67 2.90
C ILE A 121 9.72 6.00 2.24
N ARG A 122 8.44 6.23 1.95
CA ARG A 122 7.97 7.48 1.32
C ARG A 122 8.14 8.68 2.24
N SER A 123 7.95 8.51 3.55
CA SER A 123 8.11 9.60 4.53
C SER A 123 9.54 10.15 4.57
N VAL A 124 10.53 9.36 4.16
CA VAL A 124 11.95 9.77 4.06
C VAL A 124 12.40 10.02 2.60
N GLY A 125 11.50 9.98 1.62
CA GLY A 125 11.84 10.12 0.20
C GLY A 125 12.68 8.98 -0.37
N GLY A 126 12.59 7.77 0.20
CA GLY A 126 13.37 6.60 -0.18
C GLY A 126 12.93 5.92 -1.49
N SER A 127 13.74 4.97 -1.95
CA SER A 127 13.50 4.21 -3.18
C SER A 127 12.31 3.25 -3.06
N LEU A 128 11.44 3.23 -4.06
CA LEU A 128 10.18 2.46 -4.05
C LEU A 128 10.29 1.08 -4.73
N ALA A 129 11.43 0.41 -4.61
CA ALA A 129 11.62 -0.96 -5.10
C ALA A 129 10.64 -1.98 -4.47
N ILE A 130 10.10 -1.64 -3.29
CA ILE A 130 9.08 -2.40 -2.55
C ILE A 130 7.74 -2.59 -3.31
N LYS A 131 7.50 -1.79 -4.36
CA LYS A 131 6.23 -1.79 -5.10
C LYS A 131 5.87 -3.15 -5.71
N VAL A 132 6.83 -3.85 -6.30
CA VAL A 132 6.56 -5.11 -7.01
C VAL A 132 6.05 -6.19 -6.04
N PRO A 133 6.77 -6.55 -4.95
CA PRO A 133 6.24 -7.53 -4.01
C PRO A 133 4.93 -7.07 -3.34
N LYS A 134 4.78 -5.78 -3.03
CA LYS A 134 3.53 -5.24 -2.46
C LYS A 134 2.33 -5.44 -3.39
N PHE A 135 2.45 -5.07 -4.66
CA PHE A 135 1.34 -5.27 -5.62
C PHE A 135 1.08 -6.75 -5.87
N PHE A 136 2.12 -7.60 -5.84
CA PHE A 136 1.95 -9.04 -5.95
C PHE A 136 1.19 -9.63 -4.76
N LEU A 137 1.56 -9.27 -3.53
CA LEU A 137 0.82 -9.63 -2.32
C LEU A 137 -0.64 -9.17 -2.38
N SER A 138 -0.87 -7.92 -2.77
CA SER A 138 -2.23 -7.40 -2.93
C SER A 138 -3.03 -8.19 -3.97
N MET A 139 -2.40 -8.59 -5.09
CA MET A 139 -3.02 -9.47 -6.09
C MET A 139 -3.38 -10.82 -5.48
N GLN A 140 -2.49 -11.43 -4.68
CA GLN A 140 -2.77 -12.70 -4.00
C GLN A 140 -3.93 -12.59 -3.00
N VAL A 141 -3.96 -11.54 -2.18
CA VAL A 141 -5.08 -11.25 -1.27
C VAL A 141 -6.40 -11.17 -2.05
N SER A 142 -6.42 -10.43 -3.16
CA SER A 142 -7.61 -10.29 -4.02
C SER A 142 -8.05 -11.62 -4.64
N ARG A 143 -7.10 -12.45 -5.10
CA ARG A 143 -7.34 -13.80 -5.62
C ARG A 143 -7.97 -14.70 -4.56
N ILE A 144 -7.40 -14.73 -3.36
CA ILE A 144 -7.88 -15.55 -2.23
C ILE A 144 -9.28 -15.08 -1.80
N GLN A 145 -9.49 -13.77 -1.65
CA GLN A 145 -10.81 -13.19 -1.32
C GLN A 145 -11.87 -13.59 -2.34
N THR A 146 -11.52 -13.53 -3.63
CA THR A 146 -12.42 -13.94 -4.73
C THR A 146 -12.75 -15.43 -4.62
N ALA A 147 -11.76 -16.30 -4.41
CA ALA A 147 -11.96 -17.75 -4.26
C ALA A 147 -12.79 -18.11 -3.02
N GLN A 148 -12.70 -17.30 -1.95
CA GLN A 148 -13.52 -17.43 -0.75
C GLN A 148 -14.92 -16.81 -0.88
N GLY A 149 -15.29 -16.34 -2.07
CA GLY A 149 -16.62 -15.78 -2.37
C GLY A 149 -16.82 -14.31 -1.98
N ASN A 150 -15.75 -13.58 -1.66
CA ASN A 150 -15.78 -12.18 -1.22
C ASN A 150 -14.91 -11.26 -2.10
N PRO A 151 -15.12 -11.21 -3.43
CA PRO A 151 -14.29 -10.41 -4.32
C PRO A 151 -14.31 -8.90 -3.96
N PRO A 152 -13.17 -8.19 -4.06
CA PRO A 152 -13.13 -6.75 -3.78
C PRO A 152 -14.02 -5.92 -4.72
N ALA A 153 -14.81 -5.01 -4.15
CA ALA A 153 -15.67 -4.10 -4.92
C ALA A 153 -14.90 -2.94 -5.55
N ALA A 154 -13.83 -2.47 -4.89
CA ALA A 154 -13.03 -1.36 -5.40
C ALA A 154 -12.18 -1.81 -6.60
N ALA A 155 -12.32 -1.13 -7.75
CA ALA A 155 -11.60 -1.46 -8.99
C ALA A 155 -10.08 -1.54 -8.79
N GLY A 156 -9.51 -0.66 -7.95
CA GLY A 156 -8.08 -0.65 -7.62
C GLY A 156 -7.60 -1.88 -6.83
N GLN A 157 -8.51 -2.71 -6.33
CA GLN A 157 -8.23 -3.92 -5.55
C GLN A 157 -8.59 -5.20 -6.32
N GLN A 158 -9.11 -5.09 -7.54
CA GLN A 158 -9.43 -6.26 -8.36
C GLN A 158 -8.16 -6.92 -8.91
N VAL A 159 -8.21 -8.24 -9.10
CA VAL A 159 -7.07 -9.07 -9.52
C VAL A 159 -6.41 -8.54 -10.79
N ASP A 160 -7.19 -8.18 -11.81
CA ASP A 160 -6.67 -7.67 -13.08
C ASP A 160 -5.94 -6.32 -12.92
N HIS A 161 -6.51 -5.40 -12.15
CA HIS A 161 -5.85 -4.12 -11.87
C HIS A 161 -4.51 -4.36 -11.17
N LEU A 162 -4.50 -5.24 -10.16
CA LEU A 162 -3.30 -5.52 -9.39
C LEU A 162 -2.25 -6.27 -10.21
N ARG A 163 -2.64 -7.21 -11.07
CA ARG A 163 -1.76 -7.82 -12.09
C ARG A 163 -1.07 -6.74 -12.91
N ASP A 164 -1.83 -5.81 -13.48
CA ASP A 164 -1.29 -4.76 -14.32
C ASP A 164 -0.32 -3.84 -13.54
N LYS A 165 -0.60 -3.61 -12.25
CA LYS A 165 0.34 -2.92 -11.36
C LYS A 165 1.62 -3.71 -11.15
N VAL A 166 1.57 -5.03 -10.97
CA VAL A 166 2.77 -5.88 -10.88
C VAL A 166 3.59 -5.75 -12.17
N LEU A 167 2.98 -6.03 -13.33
CA LEU A 167 3.66 -6.02 -14.63
C LEU A 167 4.27 -4.65 -14.95
N LYS A 168 3.54 -3.56 -14.69
CA LYS A 168 4.02 -2.18 -14.92
C LYS A 168 5.24 -1.83 -14.08
N ASN A 169 5.37 -2.36 -12.86
CA ASN A 169 6.49 -2.05 -11.97
C ASN A 169 7.65 -3.04 -12.11
N ALA A 170 7.50 -4.08 -12.93
CA ALA A 170 8.49 -5.14 -13.15
C ALA A 170 9.06 -5.19 -14.59
N PRO A 171 9.30 -4.06 -15.29
CA PRO A 171 9.59 -4.09 -16.73
C PRO A 171 10.93 -4.74 -17.12
N LYS A 172 11.81 -4.99 -16.14
CA LYS A 172 13.13 -5.61 -16.33
C LYS A 172 13.15 -7.10 -15.97
N GLU A 173 12.04 -7.64 -15.48
CA GLU A 173 11.95 -9.06 -15.13
C GLU A 173 11.91 -9.93 -16.39
N SER A 174 12.26 -11.20 -16.23
CA SER A 174 12.18 -12.15 -17.33
C SER A 174 10.73 -12.36 -17.76
N LYS A 175 10.54 -12.57 -19.07
CA LYS A 175 9.22 -12.89 -19.65
C LYS A 175 8.54 -14.07 -18.95
N ALA A 176 9.31 -15.08 -18.54
CA ALA A 176 8.80 -16.23 -17.82
C ALA A 176 8.16 -15.86 -16.46
N LEU A 177 8.78 -14.96 -15.69
CA LEU A 177 8.20 -14.50 -14.42
C LEU A 177 6.95 -13.65 -14.64
N LEU A 178 6.95 -12.79 -15.66
CA LEU A 178 5.77 -11.98 -16.03
C LEU A 178 4.59 -12.87 -16.48
N ASP A 179 4.88 -13.95 -17.20
CA ASP A 179 3.88 -14.92 -17.63
C ASP A 179 3.31 -15.72 -16.45
N GLN A 180 4.13 -16.04 -15.44
CA GLN A 180 3.63 -16.64 -14.20
C GLN A 180 2.64 -15.73 -13.47
N VAL A 181 2.92 -14.42 -13.38
CA VAL A 181 1.98 -13.44 -12.79
C VAL A 181 0.66 -13.44 -13.55
N THR A 182 0.72 -13.42 -14.88
CA THR A 182 -0.47 -13.43 -15.74
C THR A 182 -1.28 -14.71 -15.57
N ALA A 183 -0.61 -15.86 -15.51
CA ALA A 183 -1.24 -17.16 -15.29
C ALA A 183 -1.88 -17.28 -13.90
N LEU A 184 -1.23 -16.74 -12.85
CA LEU A 184 -1.80 -16.69 -11.50
C LEU A 184 -3.05 -15.81 -11.47
N ALA A 185 -2.99 -14.61 -12.05
CA ALA A 185 -4.13 -13.69 -12.09
C ALA A 185 -5.38 -14.29 -12.75
N ALA A 186 -5.21 -15.18 -13.72
CA ALA A 186 -6.32 -15.90 -14.37
C ALA A 186 -6.96 -17.00 -13.50
N LYS A 187 -6.34 -17.39 -12.39
CA LYS A 187 -6.83 -18.41 -11.46
C LYS A 187 -7.42 -17.75 -10.20
N THR A 188 -8.74 -17.68 -10.13
CA THR A 188 -9.48 -17.07 -9.00
C THR A 188 -10.45 -18.02 -8.30
N THR A 189 -10.39 -19.32 -8.64
CA THR A 189 -11.20 -20.41 -8.08
C THR A 189 -10.30 -21.51 -7.56
#